data_AF-A0A519SJZ3-F1
#
_entry.id   AF-A0A519SJZ3-F1
#
_cell.length_a   1.000
_cell.length_b   1.000
_cell.length_c   1.000
_cell.angle_alpha   90.00
_cell.angle_beta   90.00
_cell.angle_gamma   90.00
#
_symmetry.space_group_name_H-M   'P 1'
#
loop_
_entity.id
_entity.type
_entity.pdbx_description
1 polymer ?
#
loop_
_entity_poly.entity_id
_entity_poly.type
_entity_poly.pdbx_seq_one_letter_code
_entity_poly.pdbx_strand_id
1 'polypeptide(L)' 'PVTGSAHSTLIPFWAEKLGKTELFARQESARGGELWCRLRADRVDIGGYAVTFLRGDIQL' A
#
# COMPACT_ATOMS: atom_id res chain seq x y z
N PRO A 1 3.78 2.36 -10.63
CA PRO A 1 4.54 2.08 -9.40
C PRO A 1 3.71 2.46 -8.20
N VAL A 2 4.01 1.87 -7.04
CA VAL A 2 3.27 2.12 -5.79
C VAL A 2 4.22 2.61 -4.69
N THR A 3 3.75 3.49 -3.82
CA THR A 3 4.54 4.09 -2.74
C THR A 3 3.91 3.73 -1.40
N GLY A 4 4.40 2.65 -0.77
CA GLY A 4 3.88 2.18 0.51
C GLY A 4 4.01 3.19 1.65
N SER A 5 5.16 3.84 1.79
CA SER A 5 5.42 4.80 2.88
C SER A 5 4.47 6.01 2.86
N ALA A 6 4.02 6.46 1.69
CA ALA A 6 3.03 7.53 1.59
C ALA A 6 1.70 7.15 2.27
N HIS A 7 1.34 5.86 2.22
CA HIS A 7 0.11 5.36 2.82
C HIS A 7 0.16 5.33 4.35
N SER A 8 1.35 5.36 4.97
CA SER A 8 1.46 5.51 6.44
C SER A 8 0.85 6.82 6.95
N THR A 9 0.81 7.87 6.11
CA THR A 9 0.20 9.16 6.45
C THR A 9 -1.20 9.32 5.86
N LEU A 10 -1.43 8.81 4.64
CA LEU A 10 -2.72 8.94 3.97
C LEU A 10 -3.82 8.12 4.63
N ILE A 11 -3.49 6.95 5.20
CA ILE A 11 -4.48 6.06 5.80
C ILE A 11 -5.11 6.65 7.06
N PRO A 12 -4.38 7.19 8.05
CA PRO A 12 -4.98 7.90 9.18
C PRO A 12 -5.90 9.04 8.75
N PHE A 13 -5.46 9.86 7.78
CA PHE A 13 -6.25 10.99 7.27
C PHE A 13 -7.59 10.55 6.66
N TRP A 14 -7.58 9.54 5.80
CA TRP A 14 -8.82 9.05 5.17
C TRP A 14 -9.68 8.22 6.13
N ALA A 15 -9.07 7.50 7.07
CA ALA A 15 -9.78 6.75 8.10
C ALA A 15 -10.65 7.67 8.96
N GLU A 16 -10.10 8.81 9.39
CA GLU A 16 -10.83 9.84 10.13
C GLU A 16 -11.99 10.40 9.31
N LYS A 17 -11.74 10.78 8.05
CA LYS A 17 -12.76 11.38 7.17
C LYS A 17 -13.88 10.42 6.79
N LEU A 18 -13.56 9.15 6.61
CA LEU A 18 -14.50 8.14 6.13
C LEU A 18 -15.14 7.32 7.26
N GLY A 19 -14.67 7.46 8.50
CA GLY A 19 -15.12 6.66 9.64
C GLY A 19 -14.81 5.17 9.47
N LYS A 20 -13.69 4.83 8.84
CA LYS A 20 -13.30 3.45 8.52
C LYS A 20 -11.88 3.15 8.98
N THR A 21 -11.66 1.95 9.50
CA THR A 21 -10.32 1.47 9.87
C THR A 21 -9.72 0.56 8.80
N GLU A 22 -10.54 0.01 7.90
CA GLU A 22 -10.09 -0.76 6.74
C GLU A 22 -10.34 0.04 5.46
N LEU A 23 -9.28 0.24 4.68
CA LEU A 23 -9.32 1.02 3.47
C LEU A 23 -8.67 0.26 2.33
N PHE A 24 -9.32 0.30 1.17
CA PHE A 24 -8.73 -0.06 -0.09
C PHE A 24 -8.24 1.22 -0.78
N ALA A 25 -6.98 1.23 -1.20
CA ALA A 25 -6.35 2.36 -1.88
C ALA A 25 -5.84 1.93 -3.26
N ARG A 26 -5.94 2.85 -4.22
CA ARG A 26 -5.39 2.68 -5.55
C ARG A 26 -4.48 3.87 -5.88
N GLN A 27 -3.23 3.58 -6.23
CA GLN A 27 -2.27 4.59 -6.64
C GLN A 27 -2.32 4.79 -8.15
N GLU A 28 -2.87 5.93 -8.57
CA GLU A 28 -3.06 6.34 -9.97
C GLU A 28 -1.75 6.79 -10.62
N SER A 29 -0.79 5.87 -10.73
CA SER A 29 0.38 6.01 -11.59
C SER A 29 0.16 5.30 -12.92
N ALA A 30 1.00 5.55 -13.93
CA ALA A 30 0.90 4.88 -15.24
C ALA A 30 0.94 3.34 -15.16
N ARG A 31 1.57 2.74 -14.14
CA ARG A 31 1.57 1.27 -13.93
C ARG A 31 0.55 0.79 -12.89
N GLY A 32 -0.20 1.69 -12.27
CA GLY A 32 -1.12 1.38 -11.18
C GLY A 32 -0.45 0.83 -9.91
N GLY A 33 -1.29 0.50 -8.94
CA GLY A 33 -0.93 -0.17 -7.69
C GLY A 33 -2.14 -0.21 -6.77
N GLU A 34 -2.51 -1.40 -6.30
CA GLU A 34 -3.60 -1.60 -5.34
C GLU A 34 -3.02 -1.95 -3.97
N LEU A 35 -3.59 -1.35 -2.92
CA LEU A 35 -3.19 -1.59 -1.54
C LEU A 35 -4.41 -1.84 -0.66
N TRP A 36 -4.28 -2.82 0.22
CA TRP A 36 -5.20 -3.09 1.31
C TRP A 36 -4.56 -2.60 2.60
N CYS A 37 -5.21 -1.65 3.23
CA CYS A 37 -4.67 -0.97 4.39
C CYS A 37 -5.59 -1.13 5.60
N ARG A 38 -4.99 -1.28 6.78
CA ARG A 38 -5.72 -1.28 8.05
C ARG A 38 -5.06 -0.32 9.02
N LEU A 39 -5.80 0.68 9.47
CA LEU A 39 -5.39 1.55 10.57
C LEU A 39 -5.58 0.80 11.89
N ARG A 40 -4.49 0.69 12.66
CA ARG A 40 -4.46 0.08 14.00
C ARG A 40 -3.89 1.09 14.98
N ALA A 41 -4.73 1.76 15.77
CA ALA A 41 -4.28 2.74 16.76
C ALA A 41 -3.17 3.68 16.24
N ASP A 42 -1.89 3.37 16.50
CA ASP A 42 -0.69 4.13 16.11
C ASP A 42 0.11 3.54 14.92
N ARG A 43 -0.44 2.57 14.19
CA ARG A 43 0.20 1.85 13.07
C ARG A 43 -0.75 1.67 11.89
N VAL A 44 -0.15 1.48 10.70
CA VAL A 44 -0.87 1.16 9.47
C VAL A 44 -0.30 -0.13 8.90
N ASP A 45 -1.13 -1.18 8.85
CA ASP A 45 -0.81 -2.37 8.09
C ASP A 45 -1.06 -2.08 6.61
N ILE A 46 -0.11 -2.47 5.73
CA ILE A 46 -0.20 -2.26 4.28
C ILE A 46 0.09 -3.60 3.59
N GLY A 47 -0.85 -4.06 2.78
CA GLY A 47 -0.74 -5.27 1.98
C GLY A 47 -1.03 -5.02 0.50
N GLY A 48 -0.48 -5.89 -0.35
CA GLY A 48 -0.71 -5.87 -1.79
C GLY A 48 -0.19 -7.15 -2.43
N TYR A 49 -0.59 -7.40 -3.67
CA TYR A 49 -0.11 -8.55 -4.43
C TYR A 49 1.23 -8.24 -5.10
N ALA A 50 2.08 -9.26 -5.20
CA ALA A 50 3.34 -9.20 -5.91
C ALA A 50 3.36 -10.19 -7.08
N VAL A 51 4.06 -9.84 -8.15
CA VAL A 51 4.26 -10.69 -9.33
C VAL A 51 5.75 -10.83 -9.58
N THR A 52 6.23 -12.06 -9.73
CA THR A 52 7.65 -12.32 -10.05
C THR A 52 7.87 -12.02 -11.53
N PHE A 53 8.70 -11.04 -11.84
CA PHE A 53 9.05 -10.70 -13.22
C PHE A 53 10.18 -11.59 -13.77
N LEU A 54 11.22 -11.82 -12.97
CA LEU A 54 12.39 -12.59 -13.35
C LEU A 54 12.94 -13.35 -12.14
N ARG A 55 13.45 -14.55 -12.38
CA ARG A 55 14.24 -15.34 -11.44
C ARG A 55 15.52 -15.79 -12.13
N GLY A 56 16.67 -15.61 -11.48
CA GLY A 56 17.98 -16.01 -12.01
C GLY A 56 19.07 -15.81 -10.97
N ASP A 57 20.30 -16.11 -11.35
CA ASP A 57 21.49 -16.04 -10.50
C ASP A 57 22.41 -14.88 -10.93
N ILE A 58 23.04 -14.22 -9.95
CA ILE A 58 24.05 -13.18 -10.18
C ILE A 58 25.41 -13.75 -9.76
N GLN A 59 26.37 -13.81 -10.68
CA GLN A 59 27.77 -14.11 -10.37
C GLN A 59 28.54 -12.79 -10.23
N LEU A 60 29.26 -12.64 -9.12
CA LEU A 60 30.03 -11.45 -8.75
C LEU A 60 31.51 -11.63 -9.09
#